data_AF-A0A2J6HIY8-F1
#
_entry.id   AF-A0A2J6HIY8-F1
#
_cell.length_a   1.000
_cell.length_b   1.000
_cell.length_c   1.000
_cell.angle_alpha   90.00
_cell.angle_beta   90.00
_cell.angle_gamma   90.00
#
_symmetry.space_group_name_H-M   'P 1'
#
loop_
_entity.id
_entity.type
_entity.pdbx_description
1 polymer ?
#
loop_
_entity_poly.entity_id
_entity_poly.type
_entity_poly.pdbx_seq_one_letter_code
_entity_poly.pdbx_strand_id
1 'polypeptide(L)' 'MIRLIITDDHPIIRDGIKTILADAKDIKLIGCASDGAELMEL' A
#
# COMPACT_ATOMS: atom_id res chain seq x y z
N MET A 1 4.90 -14.75 5.27
CA MET A 1 5.00 -13.70 4.24
C MET A 1 3.64 -13.05 4.12
N ILE A 2 3.55 -11.76 4.44
CA ILE A 2 2.32 -10.98 4.46
C ILE A 2 2.21 -10.20 3.15
N ARG A 3 1.05 -10.30 2.48
CA ARG A 3 0.74 -9.52 1.27
C ARG A 3 -0.10 -8.33 1.68
N LEU A 4 0.34 -7.12 1.36
CA LEU A 4 -0.29 -5.88 1.77
C LEU A 4 -0.76 -5.07 0.55
N ILE A 5 -1.94 -4.47 0.64
CA ILE A 5 -2.41 -3.39 -0.23
C ILE A 5 -2.67 -2.18 0.65
N ILE A 6 -2.38 -0.98 0.15
CA ILE A 6 -2.64 0.29 0.85
C ILE A 6 -3.70 1.06 0.09
N THR A 7 -4.74 1.52 0.78
CA THR A 7 -5.78 2.38 0.22
C THR A 7 -5.92 3.63 1.08
N ASP A 8 -5.66 4.78 0.46
CA ASP A 8 -5.77 6.10 1.09
C ASP A 8 -5.88 7.14 -0.03
N ASP A 9 -6.73 8.14 0.11
CA ASP A 9 -6.94 9.20 -0.88
C ASP A 9 -5.80 10.24 -0.91
N HIS A 10 -4.86 10.19 0.04
CA HIS A 10 -3.73 11.10 0.14
C HIS A 10 -2.42 10.44 -0.36
N PRO A 11 -1.84 10.91 -1.49
CA PRO A 11 -0.59 10.37 -2.02
C PRO A 11 0.59 10.38 -1.03
N ILE A 12 0.69 11.44 -0.22
CA ILE A 12 1.76 11.60 0.76
C ILE A 12 1.75 10.50 1.84
N ILE A 13 0.56 10.02 2.23
CA ILE A 13 0.42 8.95 3.22
C ILE A 13 0.89 7.63 2.63
N ARG A 14 0.46 7.31 1.40
CA ARG A 14 0.87 6.07 0.72
C ARG A 14 2.39 5.99 0.54
N ASP A 15 3.02 7.09 0.14
CA ASP A 15 4.46 7.13 -0.07
C ASP A 15 5.24 7.10 1.25
N GLY A 16 4.71 7.72 2.32
CA GLY A 16 5.22 7.56 3.67
C GLY A 16 5.20 6.11 4.15
N ILE A 17 4.06 5.42 4.00
CA ILE A 17 3.93 4.02 4.40
C ILE A 17 4.86 3.11 3.58
N LYS A 18 4.97 3.32 2.26
CA LYS A 18 5.95 2.59 1.43
C LYS A 18 7.38 2.74 1.94
N THR A 19 7.76 3.96 2.33
CA THR A 19 9.09 4.25 2.86
C THR A 19 9.33 3.52 4.19
N ILE A 20 8.36 3.54 5.09
CA ILE A 20 8.43 2.85 6.39
C ILE A 20 8.56 1.33 6.21
N LEU A 21 7.87 0.76 5.21
CA LEU A 21 7.85 -0.67 4.95
C LEU A 21 9.00 -1.16 4.06
N ALA A 22 9.88 -0.28 3.59
CA ALA A 22 10.96 -0.65 2.66
C ALA A 22 11.91 -1.72 3.22
N ASP A 23 12.15 -1.72 4.53
CA ASP A 23 13.05 -2.66 5.22
C ASP A 23 12.33 -3.90 5.78
N ALA A 24 11.00 -3.97 5.69
CA ALA A 24 10.20 -5.07 6.22
C ALA A 24 10.25 -6.29 5.28
N LYS A 25 11.16 -7.23 5.53
CA LYS A 25 11.38 -8.41 4.68
C LYS A 25 10.24 -9.42 4.66
N ASP A 26 9.37 -9.39 5.65
CA ASP A 26 8.21 -10.28 5.79
C ASP A 26 6.95 -9.73 5.14
N ILE A 27 6.94 -8.45 4.74
CA ILE A 27 5.83 -7.75 4.11
C ILE A 27 6.16 -7.49 2.63
N LYS A 28 5.23 -7.89 1.75
CA LYS A 28 5.27 -7.55 0.33
C LYS A 28 4.10 -6.65 0.01
N LEU A 29 4.37 -5.39 -0.32
CA LEU A 29 3.39 -4.49 -0.90
C LEU A 29 3.08 -4.96 -2.33
N ILE A 30 1.82 -5.29 -2.59
CA ILE A 30 1.37 -5.83 -3.88
C ILE A 30 0.48 -4.88 -4.67
N GLY A 31 0.05 -3.76 -4.07
CA GLY A 31 -0.78 -2.77 -4.74
C GLY A 31 -0.99 -1.53 -3.88
N CYS A 32 -1.44 -0.45 -4.52
CA CYS A 32 -1.94 0.75 -3.87
C CYS A 32 -3.16 1.25 -4.62
N ALA A 33 -4.15 1.75 -3.90
CA ALA A 33 -5.33 2.39 -4.45
C ALA A 33 -5.54 3.76 -3.79
N SER A 34 -6.19 4.67 -4.50
CA SER A 34 -6.60 5.99 -4.00
C SER A 34 -8.00 6.00 -3.40
N ASP A 35 -8.83 5.01 -3.72
CA ASP A 35 -10.17 4.87 -3.17
C ASP A 35 -10.62 3.40 -3.12
N GLY A 36 -11.85 3.20 -2.64
CA GLY A 36 -12.43 1.87 -2.51
C GLY A 36 -12.77 1.22 -3.86
N ALA A 37 -13.05 1.98 -4.91
CA ALA A 37 -13.37 1.41 -6.22
C ALA A 37 -12.11 0.86 -6.88
N GLU A 38 -11.04 1.66 -6.91
CA GLU A 38 -9.73 1.25 -7.41
C GLU A 38 -9.18 0.05 -6.62
N LEU A 39 -9.40 -0.01 -5.31
CA LEU A 39 -9.02 -1.16 -4.49
C LEU A 39 -9.69 -2.47 -4.95
N MET A 40 -10.97 -2.40 -5.33
CA MET A 40 -11.72 -3.60 -5.73
C MET A 40 -11.30 -4.14 -7.10
N GLU A 41 -10.51 -3.38 -7.87
CA GLU A 41 -9.98 -3.78 -9.17
C GLU A 41 -8.56 -4.41 -9.11
N LEU A 42 -7.92 -4.43 -7.92
CA LEU A 42 -6.53 -4.87 -7.70
C LEU A 42 -6.34 -6.37 -7.34
#